data_AF-A0A9X9EUQ4-F1
#
_entry.id   AF-A0A9X9EUQ4-F1
#
_cell.length_a   1.000
_cell.length_b   1.000
_cell.length_c   1.000
_cell.angle_alpha   90.00
_cell.angle_beta   90.00
_cell.angle_gamma   90.00
#
_symmetry.space_group_name_H-M   'P 1'
#
loop_
_entity.id
_entity.type
_entity.pdbx_description
1 polymer ?
#
loop_
_entity_poly.entity_id
_entity_poly.type
_entity_poly.pdbx_seq_one_letter_code
_entity_poly.pdbx_strand_id
1 'polypeptide(L)'
;MAFGIKRVDVVAWKQKIDQGQIAFLTHYWLDDRFPGCKTVTKVGCKDLRRLSEWGKQYGLKKEWIHHRKDGYSHFDLLGEKQVEILSAEDIKERLLD
;
A
#
# COMPACT_ATOMS: atom_id res chain seq x y z
N MET A 1 -9.34 9.86 -6.72
CA MET A 1 -9.10 9.20 -8.03
C MET A 1 -7.65 8.77 -8.14
N ALA A 2 -7.39 7.56 -8.66
CA ALA A 2 -6.04 7.02 -8.85
C ALA A 2 -5.52 7.33 -10.27
N PHE A 3 -4.29 7.83 -10.40
CA PHE A 3 -3.67 8.10 -11.72
C PHE A 3 -2.14 7.95 -11.66
N GLY A 4 -1.50 7.97 -12.84
CA GLY A 4 -0.04 7.88 -12.96
C GLY A 4 0.58 6.51 -12.63
N ILE A 5 -0.23 5.47 -12.48
CA ILE A 5 0.22 4.10 -12.25
C ILE A 5 0.48 3.38 -13.57
N LYS A 6 1.66 2.74 -13.72
CA LYS A 6 1.94 1.95 -14.93
C LYS A 6 1.41 0.53 -14.75
N ARG A 7 0.92 -0.06 -15.85
CA ARG A 7 0.42 -1.44 -15.87
C ARG A 7 1.48 -2.45 -15.39
N VAL A 8 2.75 -2.22 -15.72
CA VAL A 8 3.87 -3.08 -15.31
C VAL A 8 4.03 -3.11 -13.79
N ASP A 9 3.86 -1.97 -13.11
CA ASP A 9 4.00 -1.87 -11.66
C ASP A 9 2.85 -2.62 -10.95
N VAL A 10 1.63 -2.50 -11.48
CA VAL A 10 0.47 -3.27 -10.98
C VAL A 10 0.69 -4.77 -11.14
N VAL A 11 1.20 -5.22 -12.28
CA VAL A 11 1.45 -6.64 -12.54
C VAL A 11 2.54 -7.17 -11.61
N ALA A 12 3.65 -6.42 -11.46
CA ALA A 12 4.73 -6.79 -10.55
C ALA A 12 4.25 -6.85 -9.09
N TRP A 13 3.44 -5.88 -8.66
CA TRP A 13 2.82 -5.87 -7.33
C TRP A 13 1.95 -7.10 -7.09
N LYS A 14 1.08 -7.45 -8.05
CA LYS A 14 0.25 -8.66 -7.99
C LYS A 14 1.10 -9.94 -7.91
N GLN A 15 2.14 -10.06 -8.73
CA GLN A 15 3.03 -11.22 -8.71
C GLN A 15 3.72 -11.40 -7.36
N LYS A 16 4.19 -10.31 -6.73
CA LYS A 16 4.77 -10.35 -5.38
C LYS A 16 3.74 -10.81 -4.34
N ILE A 17 2.50 -10.31 -4.43
CA ILE A 17 1.40 -10.75 -3.57
C ILE A 17 1.15 -12.25 -3.75
N ASP A 18 1.09 -12.73 -4.98
CA ASP A 18 0.83 -14.13 -5.31
C ASP A 18 1.95 -15.06 -4.79
N GLN A 19 3.18 -14.55 -4.69
CA GLN A 19 4.33 -15.21 -4.05
C GLN A 19 4.29 -15.16 -2.51
N GLY A 20 3.29 -14.54 -1.90
CA GLY A 20 3.16 -14.42 -0.45
C GLY A 20 4.08 -13.36 0.18
N GLN A 21 4.62 -12.44 -0.62
CA GLN A 21 5.44 -11.33 -0.15
C GLN A 21 4.58 -10.17 0.32
N ILE A 22 5.12 -9.32 1.19
CA ILE A 22 4.57 -7.99 1.45
C ILE A 22 4.98 -7.11 0.26
N ALA A 23 4.00 -6.63 -0.50
CA ALA A 23 4.23 -5.89 -1.74
C ALA A 23 3.69 -4.47 -1.63
N PHE A 24 4.51 -3.51 -2.03
CA PHE A 24 4.20 -2.08 -2.00
C PHE A 24 3.95 -1.57 -3.43
N LEU A 25 2.99 -0.65 -3.55
CA LEU A 25 2.65 -0.01 -4.81
C LEU A 25 2.18 1.41 -4.54
N THR A 26 3.05 2.38 -4.83
CA THR A 26 2.74 3.80 -4.68
C THR A 26 2.20 4.39 -5.99
N HIS A 27 1.12 5.15 -5.91
CA HIS A 27 0.59 5.90 -7.05
C HIS A 27 -0.11 7.18 -6.60
N TYR A 28 -0.38 8.07 -7.56
CA TYR A 28 -1.08 9.31 -7.26
C TYR A 28 -2.53 9.05 -6.86
N TRP A 29 -2.94 9.78 -5.85
CA TRP A 29 -4.29 9.74 -5.33
C TRP A 29 -4.71 11.15 -4.92
N LEU A 30 -5.82 11.62 -5.49
CA LEU A 30 -6.44 12.87 -5.10
C LEU A 30 -7.84 12.59 -4.56
N ASP A 31 -8.11 13.05 -3.33
CA ASP A 31 -9.40 12.93 -2.67
C ASP A 31 -9.63 14.20 -1.83
N ASP A 32 -10.75 14.88 -2.04
CA ASP A 32 -11.08 16.15 -1.37
C ASP A 32 -11.10 16.03 0.16
N ARG A 33 -11.27 14.82 0.71
CA ARG A 33 -11.22 14.57 2.15
C ARG A 33 -9.79 14.63 2.71
N PHE A 34 -8.77 14.55 1.85
CA PHE A 34 -7.36 14.50 2.21
C PHE A 34 -6.53 15.45 1.32
N PRO A 35 -6.74 16.78 1.41
CA PRO A 35 -6.15 17.76 0.49
C PRO A 35 -4.61 17.81 0.51
N GLY A 36 -3.97 17.31 1.57
CA GLY A 36 -2.51 17.21 1.67
C GLY A 36 -1.90 15.90 1.13
N CYS A 37 -2.72 14.90 0.81
CA CYS A 37 -2.24 13.59 0.35
C CYS A 37 -2.29 13.52 -1.18
N LYS A 38 -1.13 13.60 -1.83
CA LYS A 38 -1.02 13.48 -3.31
C LYS A 38 -0.85 12.02 -3.77
N THR A 39 -0.48 11.13 -2.86
CA THR A 39 -0.15 9.73 -3.14
C THR A 39 -0.80 8.80 -2.14
N VAL A 40 -0.96 7.55 -2.56
CA VAL A 40 -1.30 6.43 -1.70
C VAL A 40 -0.35 5.28 -1.97
N THR A 41 0.09 4.59 -0.92
CA THR A 41 0.81 3.32 -1.06
C THR A 41 -0.10 2.17 -0.68
N LYS A 42 -0.28 1.24 -1.61
CA LYS A 42 -0.99 -0.02 -1.37
C LYS A 42 -0.01 -1.07 -0.89
N VAL A 43 -0.25 -1.63 0.29
CA VAL A 43 0.56 -2.73 0.85
C VAL A 43 -0.27 -4.00 0.88
N GLY A 44 0.03 -4.95 0.00
CA GLY A 44 -0.75 -6.17 -0.16
C GLY A 44 0.05 -7.44 0.16
N CYS A 45 -0.68 -8.49 0.53
CA CYS A 45 -0.14 -9.84 0.67
C CYS A 45 -1.28 -10.85 0.54
N LYS A 46 -0.98 -12.03 -0.01
CA LYS A 46 -1.97 -13.12 -0.16
C LYS A 46 -2.32 -13.75 1.19
N ASP A 47 -1.38 -13.77 2.14
CA ASP A 47 -1.64 -14.21 3.50
C ASP A 47 -2.10 -13.02 4.36
N LEU A 48 -3.40 -12.98 4.66
CA LEU A 48 -4.01 -11.94 5.49
C LEU A 48 -3.48 -11.93 6.92
N ARG A 49 -3.04 -13.07 7.46
CA ARG A 49 -2.43 -13.12 8.80
C ARG A 49 -1.09 -12.42 8.75
N ARG A 50 -0.26 -12.77 7.78
CA ARG A 50 1.04 -12.12 7.56
C ARG A 50 0.89 -10.62 7.31
N LEU A 51 -0.08 -10.21 6.49
CA LEU A 51 -0.38 -8.80 6.25
C LEU A 51 -0.75 -8.07 7.53
N SER A 52 -1.64 -8.67 8.34
CA SER A 52 -2.07 -8.11 9.61
C SER A 52 -0.94 -8.04 10.64
N GLU A 53 -0.07 -9.05 10.70
CA GLU A 53 1.08 -9.08 11.60
C GLU A 53 2.12 -8.03 11.22
N TRP A 54 2.41 -7.89 9.92
CA TRP A 54 3.23 -6.81 9.39
C TRP A 54 2.62 -5.44 9.74
N GLY A 55 1.33 -5.23 9.46
CA GLY A 55 0.67 -3.96 9.74
C GLY A 55 0.66 -3.59 11.23
N LYS A 56 0.56 -4.58 12.13
CA LYS A 56 0.60 -4.37 13.58
C LYS A 56 1.90 -3.74 14.05
N GLN A 57 3.03 -4.00 13.37
CA GLN A 57 4.33 -3.39 13.70
C GLN A 57 4.31 -1.87 13.56
N TYR A 58 3.44 -1.34 12.69
CA TYR A 58 3.26 0.08 12.42
C TYR A 58 1.97 0.66 13.04
N GLY A 59 1.30 -0.10 13.91
CA GLY A 59 0.04 0.28 14.54
C GLY A 59 -1.18 0.21 13.61
N LEU A 60 -1.08 -0.44 12.45
CA LEU A 60 -2.21 -0.67 11.55
C LEU A 60 -3.13 -1.76 12.11
N LYS A 61 -4.42 -1.49 12.13
CA LYS A 61 -5.43 -2.46 12.59
C LYS A 61 -5.79 -3.41 11.46
N LYS A 62 -5.96 -4.70 11.77
CA LYS A 62 -6.45 -5.71 10.81
C LYS A 62 -7.72 -5.27 10.06
N GLU A 63 -8.60 -4.55 10.76
CA GLU A 63 -9.86 -4.03 10.22
C GLU A 63 -9.67 -3.00 9.11
N TRP A 64 -8.49 -2.39 8.99
CA TRP A 64 -8.15 -1.45 7.92
C TRP A 64 -7.68 -2.15 6.65
N ILE A 65 -7.58 -3.48 6.64
CA ILE A 65 -7.28 -4.23 5.42
C ILE A 65 -8.48 -4.10 4.48
N HIS A 66 -8.25 -3.51 3.31
CA HIS A 66 -9.22 -3.48 2.25
C HIS A 66 -9.35 -4.88 1.62
N HIS A 67 -10.43 -5.58 1.96
CA HIS A 67 -10.68 -6.94 1.48
C HIS A 67 -11.19 -6.95 0.04
N ARG A 68 -10.40 -7.52 -0.87
CA ARG A 68 -10.75 -7.70 -2.28
C ARG A 68 -11.13 -9.15 -2.55
N LYS A 69 -12.27 -9.35 -3.23
CA LYS A 69 -12.70 -10.69 -3.70
C LYS A 69 -11.72 -11.31 -4.71
N ASP A 70 -10.98 -10.45 -5.41
CA ASP A 70 -9.95 -10.82 -6.39
C ASP A 70 -8.61 -11.29 -5.77
N GLY A 71 -8.49 -11.31 -4.44
CA GLY A 71 -7.33 -11.86 -3.72
C GLY A 71 -6.26 -10.82 -3.37
N TYR A 72 -6.34 -9.60 -3.91
CA TYR A 72 -5.34 -8.55 -3.65
C TYR A 72 -5.75 -7.65 -2.48
N SER A 73 -5.98 -8.26 -1.31
CA SER A 73 -6.27 -7.50 -0.08
C SER A 73 -5.05 -6.69 0.35
N HIS A 74 -5.25 -5.45 0.76
CA HIS A 74 -4.17 -4.51 1.03
C HIS A 74 -4.53 -3.45 2.06
N PHE A 75 -3.51 -2.85 2.68
CA PHE A 75 -3.65 -1.56 3.36
C PHE A 75 -3.48 -0.41 2.37
N ASP A 76 -4.16 0.70 2.64
CA ASP A 76 -3.91 1.99 2.01
C ASP A 76 -3.17 2.90 2.99
N LEU A 77 -1.94 3.27 2.66
CA LEU A 77 -1.12 4.19 3.45
C LEU A 77 -1.15 5.57 2.83
N LEU A 78 -1.44 6.57 3.65
CA LEU A 78 -1.62 7.97 3.25
C LEU A 78 -0.89 8.90 4.23
N GLY A 79 -0.47 10.06 3.74
CA GLY A 79 0.09 11.14 4.56
C GLY A 79 1.30 10.71 5.39
N GLU A 80 1.37 11.15 6.65
CA GLU A 80 2.50 10.89 7.54
C GLU A 80 2.76 9.38 7.74
N LYS A 81 1.71 8.57 7.83
CA LYS A 81 1.82 7.11 8.01
C LYS A 81 2.44 6.44 6.78
N GLN A 82 2.18 6.96 5.58
CA GLN A 82 2.83 6.51 4.35
C GLN A 82 4.34 6.76 4.41
N VAL A 83 4.74 7.98 4.77
CA VAL A 83 6.15 8.40 4.85
C VAL A 83 6.92 7.59 5.90
N GLU A 84 6.35 7.47 7.10
CA GLU A 84 6.93 6.72 8.22
C GLU A 84 7.23 5.26 7.83
N ILE A 85 6.24 4.56 7.28
CA ILE A 85 6.36 3.14 6.97
C ILE A 85 7.31 2.91 5.79
N LEU A 86 7.22 3.71 4.73
CA LEU A 86 8.13 3.56 3.60
C LEU A 86 9.59 3.81 3.99
N SER A 87 9.82 4.78 4.88
CA SER A 87 11.17 5.05 5.42
C SER A 87 11.67 3.90 6.27
N ALA A 88 10.81 3.30 7.10
CA ALA A 88 11.16 2.15 7.92
C ALA A 88 11.48 0.88 7.10
N GLU A 89 10.83 0.71 5.95
CA GLU A 89 11.04 -0.41 5.02
C GLU A 89 12.17 -0.16 4.00
N ASP A 90 12.90 0.97 4.10
CA ASP A 90 13.92 1.44 3.12
C ASP A 90 13.39 1.53 1.67
N ILE A 91 12.09 1.81 1.51
CA ILE A 91 11.46 1.90 0.20
C ILE A 91 11.61 3.31 -0.35
N LYS A 92 12.52 3.44 -1.33
CA LYS A 92 12.80 4.70 -2.05
C LYS A 92 11.78 5.02 -3.15
N GLU A 93 10.54 4.57 -3.02
CA GLU A 93 9.49 5.03 -3.92
C GLU A 93 9.33 6.54 -3.76
N ARG A 94 9.25 7.26 -4.88
CA ARG A 94 9.21 8.72 -4.90
C ARG A 94 7.91 9.21 -4.27
N LEU A 95 7.95 9.49 -2.97
CA LEU A 95 7.00 10.38 -2.33
C LEU A 95 7.28 11.78 -2.88
N LEU A 96 6.30 12.36 -3.55
CA LEU A 96 6.48 13.63 -4.23
C LEU A 96 6.28 14.75 -3.24
N ASP A 97 7.32 15.55 -3.03
CA ASP A 97 7.29 16.85 -2.37
C ASP A 97 6.15 17.74 -2.94
#